data_AF-A0A7C4KY85-F1
#
_entry.id   AF-A0A7C4KY85-F1
#
_cell.length_a   1.000
_cell.length_b   1.000
_cell.length_c   1.000
_cell.angle_alpha   90.00
_cell.angle_beta   90.00
_cell.angle_gamma   90.00
#
_symmetry.space_group_name_H-M   'P 1'
#
loop_
_entity.id
_entity.type
_entity.pdbx_description
1 polymer ?
#
loop_
_entity_poly.entity_id
_entity_poly.type
_entity_poly.pdbx_seq_one_letter_code
_entity_poly.pdbx_strand_id
1 'polypeptide(L)'
;HNYSVFLIESRARGGIRLRGGAGGAPAFGATLALFPPAALIIFPLGVLVYVGIGYASVTTMSIAFFATIIFLVRAVQGLSPWEYVAFGVGALAAVVWSLRPNIERLRNGTERAVGLRAYLQKRKELQGENKENGSLSANRQKQEHARKGL
;
A
#
# COMPACT_ATOMS: atom_id res chain seq x y z
N HIS A 1 -9.84 23.66 5.10
CA HIS A 1 -8.41 23.32 5.14
C HIS A 1 -8.28 21.86 5.56
N ASN A 2 -7.74 21.03 4.66
CA ASN A 2 -7.33 19.62 4.81
C ASN A 2 -8.38 18.52 5.05
N TYR A 3 -9.43 18.52 4.22
CA TYR A 3 -10.14 17.30 3.81
C TYR A 3 -10.09 17.22 2.27
N SER A 4 -9.53 16.14 1.72
CA SER A 4 -9.61 15.86 0.28
C SER A 4 -10.16 14.44 0.10
N VAL A 5 -11.46 14.28 -0.19
CA VAL A 5 -12.12 14.39 -1.51
C VAL A 5 -11.77 13.28 -2.52
N PHE A 6 -10.80 12.39 -2.26
CA PHE A 6 -10.37 11.44 -3.31
C PHE A 6 -10.71 9.96 -3.16
N LEU A 7 -11.42 9.50 -2.12
CA LEU A 7 -11.93 8.12 -2.07
C LEU A 7 -13.15 8.00 -1.14
N ILE A 8 -14.28 8.58 -1.54
CA ILE A 8 -15.59 8.26 -0.98
C ILE A 8 -16.12 7.05 -1.75
N GLU A 9 -15.91 5.84 -1.23
CA GLU A 9 -16.79 4.71 -1.53
C GLU A 9 -17.87 4.68 -0.45
N SER A 10 -18.98 5.35 -0.74
CA SER A 10 -20.21 5.26 0.06
C SER A 10 -20.81 3.87 -0.15
N ARG A 11 -20.71 2.99 0.85
CA ARG A 11 -21.52 1.76 0.85
C ARG A 11 -22.96 2.15 1.20
N ALA A 12 -23.93 1.57 0.47
CA ALA A 12 -25.37 1.78 0.61
C ALA A 12 -26.00 1.47 2.01
N ARG A 13 -25.19 1.25 3.05
CA ARG A 13 -25.62 1.13 4.45
C ARG A 13 -24.63 1.88 5.37
N GLY A 14 -24.84 3.19 5.50
CA GLY A 14 -24.55 3.99 6.70
C GLY A 14 -23.24 3.75 7.47
N GLY A 15 -22.09 3.71 6.80
CA GLY A 15 -20.80 3.61 7.48
C GLY A 15 -19.69 4.32 6.73
N ILE A 16 -19.25 5.47 7.24
CA ILE A 16 -18.06 6.18 6.74
C ILE A 16 -16.83 5.43 7.26
N ARG A 17 -16.11 4.72 6.39
CA ARG A 17 -14.77 4.23 6.71
C ARG A 17 -13.73 5.24 6.24
N LEU A 18 -13.16 5.99 7.17
CA LEU A 18 -11.94 6.76 6.94
C LEU A 18 -10.79 5.76 6.70
N ARG A 19 -10.52 5.42 5.44
CA ARG A 19 -9.24 4.81 5.06
C ARG A 19 -8.20 5.92 5.01
N GLY A 20 -7.79 6.40 6.18
CA GLY A 20 -6.68 7.35 6.30
C GLY A 20 -5.41 6.76 5.69
N GLY A 21 -4.60 7.60 5.04
CA GLY A 21 -3.28 7.20 4.57
C GLY A 21 -2.47 6.61 5.72
N ALA A 22 -1.74 5.54 5.44
CA ALA A 22 -1.00 4.70 6.39
C ALA A 22 0.07 5.42 7.26
N GLY A 23 0.22 6.75 7.17
CA GLY A 23 1.20 7.51 7.96
C GLY A 23 2.61 7.54 7.36
N GLY A 24 2.86 6.82 6.27
CA GLY A 24 4.18 6.74 5.62
C GLY A 24 4.63 8.06 4.98
N ALA A 25 3.74 8.74 4.25
CA ALA A 25 4.04 10.05 3.68
C ALA A 25 4.26 11.14 4.76
N PRO A 26 3.44 11.24 5.82
CA PRO A 26 3.73 12.09 6.97
C PRO A 26 5.08 11.78 7.65
N ALA A 27 5.39 10.50 7.90
CA ALA A 27 6.65 10.11 8.52
C ALA A 27 7.86 10.46 7.65
N PHE A 28 7.75 10.24 6.33
CA PHE A 28 8.77 10.65 5.37
C PHE A 28 8.96 12.17 5.32
N GLY A 29 7.86 12.92 5.22
CA GLY A 29 7.89 14.39 5.21
C GLY A 29 8.48 14.99 6.49
N ALA A 30 8.14 14.43 7.65
CA ALA A 30 8.73 14.88 8.91
C ALA A 30 10.22 14.53 9.02
N THR A 31 10.63 13.36 8.52
CA THR A 31 12.06 12.99 8.44
C THR A 31 12.83 13.94 7.53
N LEU A 32 12.23 14.33 6.40
CA LEU A 32 12.77 15.33 5.49
C LEU A 32 12.92 16.71 6.15
N ALA A 33 11.95 17.12 6.97
CA ALA A 33 12.01 18.37 7.69
C ALA A 33 13.13 18.41 8.75
N LEU A 34 13.37 17.28 9.44
CA LEU A 34 14.44 17.17 10.44
C LEU A 34 15.83 16.97 9.83
N PHE A 35 15.91 16.16 8.78
CA PHE A 35 17.17 15.82 8.12
C PHE A 35 16.95 15.48 6.63
N PRO A 36 16.99 16.51 5.75
CA PRO A 36 16.76 16.33 4.32
C PRO A 36 17.59 15.23 3.64
N PRO A 37 18.88 15.02 3.98
CA PRO A 37 19.69 13.97 3.34
C PRO A 37 19.16 12.54 3.57
N ALA A 38 18.36 12.29 4.62
CA ALA A 38 17.72 10.98 4.80
C ALA A 38 16.80 10.59 3.64
N ALA A 39 16.24 11.57 2.91
CA ALA A 39 15.36 11.33 1.78
C ALA A 39 16.04 10.50 0.68
N LEU A 40 17.32 10.76 0.43
CA LEU A 40 18.11 10.07 -0.59
C LEU A 40 18.32 8.58 -0.27
N ILE A 41 18.19 8.19 1.00
CA ILE A 41 18.33 6.80 1.45
C ILE A 41 16.95 6.14 1.57
N ILE A 42 16.01 6.83 2.22
CA ILE A 42 14.68 6.28 2.51
C ILE A 42 13.84 6.15 1.25
N PHE A 43 13.94 7.08 0.30
CA PHE A 43 13.18 7.01 -0.94
C PHE A 43 13.50 5.76 -1.78
N PRO A 44 14.75 5.46 -2.17
CA PRO A 44 15.06 4.25 -2.93
C PRO A 44 14.76 2.98 -2.14
N LEU A 45 14.99 2.94 -0.83
CA LEU A 45 14.60 1.80 0.01
C LEU A 45 13.09 1.59 0.03
N GLY A 46 12.31 2.66 0.15
CA GLY A 46 10.86 2.63 0.11
C GLY A 46 10.34 2.09 -1.22
N VAL A 47 10.92 2.56 -2.34
CA VAL A 47 10.60 2.04 -3.69
C VAL A 47 10.98 0.56 -3.81
N LEU A 48 12.14 0.15 -3.31
CA LEU A 48 12.58 -1.24 -3.35
C LEU A 48 11.62 -2.15 -2.57
N VAL A 49 11.21 -1.74 -1.37
CA VAL A 49 10.23 -2.47 -0.55
C VAL A 49 8.88 -2.52 -1.27
N TYR A 50 8.43 -1.40 -1.85
CA TYR A 50 7.16 -1.33 -2.57
C TYR A 50 7.13 -2.29 -3.77
N VAL A 51 8.21 -2.33 -4.56
CA VAL A 51 8.32 -3.18 -5.75
C VAL A 51 8.55 -4.65 -5.38
N GLY A 52 9.43 -4.93 -4.41
CA GLY A 52 9.80 -6.29 -4.03
C GLY A 52 8.73 -7.01 -3.22
N ILE A 53 8.15 -6.35 -2.21
CA ILE A 53 7.19 -6.97 -1.29
C ILE A 53 5.75 -6.81 -1.80
N GLY A 54 5.42 -5.66 -2.39
CA GLY A 54 4.10 -5.40 -2.97
C GLY A 54 2.98 -5.25 -1.94
N TYR A 55 3.29 -4.81 -0.72
CA TYR A 55 2.30 -4.45 0.31
C TYR A 55 2.49 -3.00 0.76
N ALA A 56 1.39 -2.23 0.75
CA ALA A 56 1.43 -0.80 1.09
C ALA A 56 1.76 -0.57 2.57
N SER A 57 1.21 -1.42 3.45
CA SER A 57 1.47 -1.40 4.89
C SER A 57 2.94 -1.66 5.21
N VAL A 58 3.56 -2.64 4.54
CA VAL A 58 4.99 -2.94 4.72
C VAL A 58 5.86 -1.78 4.27
N THR A 59 5.59 -1.22 3.09
CA THR A 59 6.30 -0.02 2.58
C THR A 59 6.28 1.12 3.59
N THR A 60 5.11 1.36 4.18
CA THR A 60 4.90 2.44 5.13
C THR A 60 5.67 2.23 6.44
N MET A 61 5.64 1.01 6.99
CA MET A 61 6.41 0.68 8.19
C MET A 61 7.92 0.77 7.93
N SER A 62 8.38 0.31 6.76
CA SER A 62 9.79 0.36 6.39
C SER A 62 10.32 1.80 6.35
N ILE A 63 9.55 2.76 5.84
CA ILE A 63 9.93 4.19 5.82
C ILE A 63 10.20 4.70 7.25
N ALA A 64 9.26 4.47 8.18
CA ALA A 64 9.41 4.92 9.57
C ALA A 64 10.54 4.16 10.30
N PHE A 65 10.72 2.89 9.99
CA PHE A 65 11.78 2.06 10.53
C PHE A 65 13.16 2.53 10.09
N PHE A 66 13.37 2.77 8.79
CA PHE A 66 14.64 3.29 8.27
C PHE A 66 14.94 4.71 8.77
N ALA A 67 13.93 5.57 8.89
CA ALA A 67 14.09 6.88 9.51
C ALA A 67 14.63 6.77 10.96
N THR A 68 14.04 5.86 11.75
CA THR A 68 14.47 5.59 13.13
C THR A 68 15.91 5.09 13.18
N ILE A 69 16.30 4.17 12.30
CA ILE A 69 17.67 3.67 12.22
C ILE A 69 18.65 4.78 11.86
N ILE A 70 18.33 5.62 10.86
CA ILE A 70 19.20 6.72 10.46
C ILE A 70 19.44 7.68 11.62
N PHE A 71 18.37 8.07 12.34
CA PHE A 71 18.51 8.94 13.50
C PHE A 71 19.29 8.27 14.64
N LEU A 72 19.07 6.99 14.89
CA LEU A 72 19.81 6.23 15.90
C LEU A 72 21.31 6.19 15.59
N VAL A 73 21.69 5.85 14.36
CA VAL A 73 23.10 5.81 13.94
C VAL A 73 23.75 7.19 14.07
N ARG A 74 23.05 8.26 13.66
CA ARG A 74 23.58 9.62 13.80
C ARG A 74 23.72 10.05 15.27
N ALA A 75 22.79 9.68 16.13
CA ALA A 75 22.86 9.98 17.57
C ALA A 75 24.03 9.26 18.24
N VAL A 76 24.26 7.99 17.91
CA VAL A 76 25.41 7.22 18.42
C VAL A 76 26.75 7.82 17.93
N GLN A 77 26.78 8.38 16.72
CA GLN A 77 27.95 9.08 16.18
C GLN A 77 28.12 10.52 16.73
N GLY A 78 27.21 11.00 17.59
CA GLY A 78 27.22 12.37 18.11
C GLY A 78 26.87 13.44 17.07
N LEU A 79 26.36 13.04 15.90
CA LEU A 79 26.04 13.93 14.79
C LEU A 79 24.62 14.50 14.86
N SER A 80 23.80 14.02 15.79
CA SER A 80 22.39 14.43 15.94
C SER A 80 21.92 14.27 17.38
N PRO A 81 20.98 15.11 17.85
CA PRO A 81 20.38 14.96 19.17
C PRO A 81 19.54 13.68 19.30
N TRP A 82 19.43 13.13 20.50
CA TRP A 82 18.66 11.91 20.78
C TRP A 82 17.15 12.10 20.60
N GLU A 83 16.69 13.34 20.62
CA GLU A 83 15.32 13.78 20.36
C GLU A 83 14.85 13.34 18.97
N TYR A 84 15.76 13.25 17.98
CA TYR A 84 15.43 12.77 16.65
C TYR A 84 15.15 11.26 16.66
N VAL A 85 15.85 10.52 17.53
CA VAL A 85 15.58 9.09 17.76
C VAL A 85 14.22 8.92 18.41
N ALA A 86 13.93 9.71 19.45
CA ALA A 86 12.63 9.69 20.12
C ALA A 86 11.49 10.00 19.14
N PHE A 87 11.70 10.98 18.25
CA PHE A 87 10.77 11.29 17.16
C PHE A 87 10.58 10.11 16.20
N GLY A 88 11.68 9.49 15.74
CA GLY A 88 11.63 8.32 14.85
C GLY A 88 10.86 7.15 15.48
N VAL A 89 11.18 6.82 16.74
CA VAL A 89 10.48 5.78 17.51
C VAL A 89 8.99 6.11 17.67
N GLY A 90 8.66 7.37 17.99
CA GLY A 90 7.28 7.83 18.10
C GLY A 90 6.52 7.72 16.78
N ALA A 91 7.14 8.12 15.67
CA ALA A 91 6.57 7.99 14.33
C ALA A 91 6.36 6.52 13.94
N LEU A 92 7.34 5.65 14.22
CA LEU A 92 7.21 4.22 13.98
C LEU A 92 6.09 3.61 14.82
N ALA A 93 5.99 3.95 16.11
CA ALA A 93 4.92 3.49 16.98
C ALA A 93 3.55 3.95 16.48
N ALA A 94 3.41 5.22 16.06
CA ALA A 94 2.18 5.77 15.50
C ALA A 94 1.78 5.07 14.20
N VAL A 95 2.76 4.79 13.32
CA VAL A 95 2.54 4.03 12.08
C VAL A 95 2.08 2.61 12.40
N VAL A 96 2.79 1.89 13.28
CA VAL A 96 2.41 0.53 13.69
C VAL A 96 1.01 0.50 14.31
N TRP A 97 0.68 1.49 15.14
CA TRP A 97 -0.64 1.63 15.74
C TRP A 97 -1.73 1.82 14.68
N SER A 98 -1.51 2.74 13.74
CA SER A 98 -2.41 3.00 12.62
C SER A 98 -2.57 1.79 11.70
N LEU A 99 -1.51 0.99 11.56
CA LEU A 99 -1.47 -0.17 10.65
C LEU A 99 -1.87 -1.48 11.30
N ARG A 100 -2.21 -1.53 12.59
CA ARG A 100 -2.73 -2.74 13.24
C ARG A 100 -3.76 -3.52 12.39
N PRO A 101 -4.84 -2.91 11.85
CA PRO A 101 -5.81 -3.64 11.04
C PRO A 101 -5.24 -4.11 9.69
N ASN A 102 -4.20 -3.48 9.18
CA ASN A 102 -3.51 -3.87 7.95
C ASN A 102 -2.51 -5.01 8.20
N ILE A 103 -1.80 -4.98 9.33
CA ILE A 103 -0.91 -6.06 9.77
C ILE A 103 -1.71 -7.34 10.00
N GLU A 104 -2.92 -7.23 10.56
CA GLU A 104 -3.80 -8.38 10.73
C GLU A 104 -4.26 -8.97 9.39
N ARG A 105 -4.62 -8.12 8.42
CA ARG A 105 -4.91 -8.58 7.04
C ARG A 105 -3.68 -9.19 6.37
N LEU A 106 -2.49 -8.66 6.64
CA LEU A 106 -1.23 -9.18 6.09
C LEU A 106 -0.94 -10.57 6.65
N ARG A 107 -1.10 -10.77 7.97
CA ARG A 107 -0.99 -12.08 8.63
C ARG A 107 -2.00 -13.08 8.07
N ASN A 108 -3.22 -12.61 7.77
CA ASN A 108 -4.29 -13.43 7.21
C ASN A 108 -4.20 -13.58 5.68
N GLY A 109 -3.17 -13.02 5.02
CA GLY A 109 -3.00 -13.07 3.56
C GLY A 109 -4.07 -12.32 2.75
N THR A 110 -4.91 -11.51 3.40
CA THR A 110 -6.02 -10.75 2.79
C THR A 110 -5.67 -9.28 2.54
N GLU A 111 -4.42 -8.89 2.81
CA GLU A 111 -3.97 -7.52 2.56
C GLU A 111 -3.95 -7.23 1.06
N ARG A 112 -4.40 -6.02 0.71
CA ARG A 112 -4.47 -5.58 -0.68
C ARG A 112 -3.06 -5.47 -1.25
N ALA A 113 -2.75 -6.31 -2.22
CA ALA A 113 -1.50 -6.23 -2.96
C ALA A 113 -1.40 -4.88 -3.69
N VAL A 114 -0.19 -4.33 -3.74
CA VAL A 114 0.15 -3.11 -4.45
C VAL A 114 1.37 -3.36 -5.35
N GLY A 115 1.65 -2.41 -6.24
CA GLY A 115 2.73 -2.53 -7.22
C GLY A 115 2.51 -3.66 -8.22
N LEU A 116 3.58 -4.39 -8.53
CA LEU A 116 3.61 -5.40 -9.59
C LEU A 116 2.64 -6.57 -9.34
N ARG A 117 2.48 -6.98 -8.07
CA ARG A 117 1.55 -8.07 -7.69
C ARG A 117 0.10 -7.71 -7.96
N ALA A 118 -0.32 -6.48 -7.68
CA ALA A 118 -1.68 -6.03 -7.95
C ALA A 118 -1.98 -6.00 -9.45
N TYR A 119 -1.01 -5.53 -10.24
CA TYR A 119 -1.11 -5.52 -11.70
C TYR A 119 -1.27 -6.93 -12.27
N LEU A 120 -0.52 -7.91 -11.75
CA LEU A 120 -0.62 -9.31 -12.17
C LEU A 120 -1.95 -9.96 -11.80
N GLN A 121 -2.51 -9.66 -10.61
CA GLN A 121 -3.83 -10.16 -10.22
C GLN A 121 -4.92 -9.64 -11.16
N LYS A 122 -4.94 -8.32 -11.42
CA LYS A 122 -5.90 -7.70 -12.34
C LYS A 122 -5.80 -8.29 -13.75
N ARG A 123 -4.60 -8.59 -14.25
CA ARG A 123 -4.43 -9.25 -15.55
C ARG A 123 -5.01 -10.66 -15.60
N LYS A 124 -4.88 -11.44 -14.52
CA LYS A 124 -5.46 -12.78 -14.45
C LYS A 124 -7.00 -12.74 -14.44
N GLU A 125 -7.59 -11.79 -13.71
CA GLU A 125 -9.04 -11.57 -13.69
C GLU A 125 -9.57 -11.22 -15.09
N LEU A 126 -8.94 -10.24 -15.77
CA LEU A 126 -9.31 -9.85 -17.13
C LEU A 126 -9.17 -10.99 -18.15
N GLN A 127 -8.16 -11.85 -17.99
CA GLN A 127 -7.98 -13.02 -18.85
C GLN A 127 -9.04 -14.10 -18.59
N GLY A 128 -9.49 -14.26 -17.35
CA GLY A 128 -10.59 -15.16 -16.99
C GLY A 128 -11.91 -14.69 -17.59
N GLU A 129 -12.22 -13.41 -17.42
CA GLU A 129 -13.46 -12.79 -17.93
C GLU A 129 -13.54 -12.84 -19.47
N ASN A 130 -12.43 -12.57 -20.17
CA ASN A 130 -12.39 -12.70 -21.63
C ASN A 130 -12.57 -14.16 -22.11
N LYS A 131 -12.02 -15.13 -21.39
CA LYS A 131 -12.20 -16.56 -21.71
C LYS A 131 -13.65 -17.00 -21.49
N GLU A 132 -14.27 -16.58 -20.40
CA GLU A 132 -15.66 -16.90 -20.07
C GLU A 132 -16.61 -16.28 -21.11
N ASN A 133 -16.47 -14.98 -21.40
CA ASN A 133 -17.27 -14.28 -22.40
C ASN A 133 -17.11 -14.87 -23.81
N GLY A 134 -15.88 -15.25 -24.19
CA GLY A 134 -15.63 -15.94 -25.46
C GLY A 134 -16.32 -17.30 -25.54
N SER A 135 -16.29 -18.09 -24.45
CA SER A 135 -16.96 -19.39 -24.40
C SER A 135 -18.49 -19.28 -24.48
N LEU A 136 -19.07 -18.30 -23.79
CA LEU A 136 -20.51 -18.02 -23.83
C LEU A 136 -20.97 -17.58 -25.22
N SER A 137 -20.16 -16.75 -25.90
CA SER A 137 -20.46 -16.30 -27.26
C SER A 137 -20.40 -17.45 -28.28
N ALA A 138 -19.38 -18.32 -28.17
CA ALA A 138 -19.26 -19.50 -29.01
C ALA A 138 -20.40 -20.51 -28.79
N ASN A 139 -20.84 -20.69 -27.54
CA ASN A 139 -21.96 -21.58 -27.22
C ASN A 139 -23.30 -21.04 -27.75
N ARG A 140 -23.54 -19.72 -27.67
CA ARG A 140 -24.75 -19.10 -28.27
C ARG A 140 -24.79 -19.28 -29.78
N GLN A 141 -23.67 -19.07 -30.48
CA GLN A 141 -23.61 -19.28 -31.93
C GLN A 141 -23.93 -20.73 -32.32
N LYS A 142 -23.38 -21.71 -31.59
CA LYS A 142 -23.72 -23.13 -31.81
C LYS A 142 -25.22 -23.41 -31.62
N GLN A 143 -25.83 -22.84 -30.59
CA GLN A 143 -27.26 -23.02 -30.31
C GLN A 143 -28.15 -22.36 -31.38
N GLU A 144 -27.77 -21.20 -31.89
CA GLU A 144 -28.49 -20.53 -32.98
C GLU A 144 -28.38 -21.30 -34.31
N HIS A 145 -27.19 -21.82 -34.64
CA HIS A 145 -27.02 -22.67 -35.81
C HIS A 145 -27.81 -23.97 -35.72
N ALA A 146 -27.85 -24.61 -34.55
CA ALA A 146 -28.66 -25.80 -34.33
C ALA A 146 -30.18 -25.53 -34.45
N ARG A 147 -30.65 -24.34 -34.04
CA ARG A 147 -32.05 -23.93 -34.18
C ARG A 147 -32.47 -23.63 -35.62
N LYS A 148 -31.55 -23.18 -36.48
CA LYS A 148 -31.85 -22.84 -37.89
C LYS A 148 -31.75 -24.04 -38.85
N GLY A 149 -31.24 -25.17 -38.38
CA GLY A 149 -31.09 -26.41 -39.16
C GLY A 149 -32.21 -27.44 -38.98
N LEU A 150 -33.23 -27.13 -38.16
CA LEU A 150 -34.49 -27.88 -37.98
C LEU A 150 -35.61 -27.14 -38.73
#